data_AF-A0A8J7JZD9-F1
#
_entry.id   AF-A0A8J7JZD9-F1
#
_cell.length_a   1.000
_cell.length_b   1.000
_cell.length_c   1.000
_cell.angle_alpha   90.00
_cell.angle_beta   90.00
_cell.angle_gamma   90.00
#
_symmetry.space_group_name_H-M   'P 1'
#
loop_
_entity.id
_entity.type
_entity.pdbx_description
1 polymer ?
#
loop_
_entity_poly.entity_id
_entity_poly.type
_entity_poly.pdbx_seq_one_letter_code
_entity_poly.pdbx_strand_id
1 'polypeptide(L)'
;MGLFTTLKSLFAPLPEGAVRYKGFTITATPEQDGNRYRLRGSITKKDQTRSFSLVDTVTAEETCVQLTHKRAKLFIDHRGEEIFI
;
A
#
# COMPACT_ATOMS: atom_id res chain seq x y z
N MET A 1 9.86 -8.12 27.59
CA MET A 1 9.05 -8.84 26.57
C MET A 1 8.63 -7.84 25.49
N GLY A 2 9.42 -7.60 24.43
CA GLY A 2 9.00 -6.56 23.46
C GLY A 2 9.83 -6.34 22.20
N LEU A 3 11.08 -6.78 22.14
CA LEU A 3 11.93 -6.54 20.95
C LEU A 3 11.74 -7.59 19.84
N PHE A 4 11.27 -8.79 20.17
CA PHE A 4 11.08 -9.86 19.20
C PHE A 4 9.77 -9.76 18.40
N THR A 5 8.76 -9.08 18.94
CA THR A 5 7.44 -8.93 18.28
C THR A 5 7.52 -8.00 17.06
N THR A 6 8.36 -6.97 17.12
CA THR A 6 8.57 -6.02 16.02
C THR A 6 9.36 -6.62 14.85
N LEU A 7 10.22 -7.61 15.11
CA LEU A 7 10.93 -8.34 14.07
C LEU A 7 10.03 -9.34 13.33
N LYS A 8 9.01 -9.89 14.02
CA LYS A 8 8.11 -10.88 13.43
C LYS A 8 7.19 -10.27 12.37
N SER A 9 6.77 -9.01 12.52
CA SER A 9 5.99 -8.31 11.48
C SER A 9 6.81 -8.02 10.22
N LEU A 10 8.14 -7.97 10.35
CA LEU A 10 9.07 -7.90 9.21
C LEU A 10 9.24 -9.25 8.50
N PHE A 11 8.69 -10.36 8.99
CA PHE A 11 8.76 -11.66 8.30
C PHE A 11 7.38 -12.24 7.97
N ALA A 12 6.30 -11.49 8.20
CA ALA A 12 4.98 -11.88 7.74
C ALA A 12 4.98 -12.01 6.20
N PRO A 13 4.43 -13.11 5.64
CA PRO A 13 4.24 -13.23 4.20
C PRO A 13 3.41 -12.06 3.73
N LEU A 14 3.93 -11.33 2.75
CA LEU A 14 3.21 -10.21 2.16
C LEU A 14 2.06 -10.80 1.33
N PRO A 15 0.84 -10.23 1.41
CA PRO A 15 -0.22 -10.61 0.50
C PRO A 15 0.24 -10.39 -0.95
N GLU A 16 -0.30 -11.17 -1.87
CA GLU A 16 0.08 -11.14 -3.28
C GLU A 16 -0.12 -9.73 -3.85
N GLY A 17 0.94 -9.16 -4.43
CA GLY A 17 0.94 -7.75 -4.87
C GLY A 17 1.26 -6.72 -3.76
N ALA A 18 1.74 -7.10 -2.59
CA ALA A 18 2.28 -6.16 -1.60
C ALA A 18 3.80 -6.00 -1.70
N VAL A 19 4.27 -4.76 -1.47
CA VAL A 19 5.67 -4.38 -1.66
C VAL A 19 6.15 -3.55 -0.47
N ARG A 20 7.38 -3.78 -0.03
CA ARG A 20 8.01 -3.00 1.03
C ARG A 20 8.73 -1.78 0.48
N TYR A 21 8.55 -0.65 1.14
CA TYR A 21 9.20 0.61 0.76
C TYR A 21 9.46 1.46 2.00
N LYS A 22 10.73 1.80 2.26
CA LYS A 22 11.14 2.68 3.39
C LYS A 22 10.58 2.28 4.78
N GLY A 23 10.42 0.99 5.03
CA GLY A 23 9.84 0.49 6.29
C GLY A 23 8.30 0.53 6.36
N PHE A 24 7.64 0.85 5.25
CA PHE A 24 6.20 0.73 5.06
C PHE A 24 5.91 -0.48 4.17
N THR A 25 4.75 -1.10 4.37
CA THR A 25 4.20 -2.15 3.52
C THR A 25 3.08 -1.54 2.70
N ILE A 26 3.22 -1.56 1.38
CA ILE A 26 2.23 -1.05 0.43
C ILE A 26 1.51 -2.24 -0.17
N THR A 27 0.21 -2.33 0.01
CA THR A 27 -0.64 -3.34 -0.61
C THR A 27 -1.50 -2.67 -1.66
N ALA A 28 -1.39 -3.10 -2.92
CA ALA A 28 -2.30 -2.65 -3.96
C ALA A 28 -3.54 -3.55 -3.97
N THR A 29 -4.71 -2.93 -3.92
CA THR A 29 -6.02 -3.60 -3.99
C THR A 29 -6.83 -2.97 -5.11
N PRO A 30 -6.57 -3.34 -6.38
CA PRO A 30 -7.33 -2.82 -7.51
C PRO A 30 -8.81 -3.17 -7.32
N GLU A 31 -9.67 -2.15 -7.36
CA GLU A 31 -11.10 -2.32 -7.19
C GLU A 31 -11.77 -2.21 -8.56
N GLN A 32 -12.41 -3.29 -9.01
CA GLN A 32 -13.12 -3.27 -10.29
C GLN A 32 -14.40 -2.43 -10.16
N ASP A 33 -14.52 -1.42 -11.03
CA ASP A 33 -15.63 -0.49 -11.12
C ASP A 33 -16.13 -0.46 -12.58
N GLY A 34 -17.05 -1.38 -12.89
CA GLY A 34 -17.54 -1.64 -14.24
C GLY A 34 -16.44 -2.17 -15.17
N ASN A 35 -16.13 -1.39 -16.22
CA ASN A 35 -15.09 -1.69 -17.22
C ASN A 35 -13.72 -1.09 -16.88
N ARG A 36 -13.57 -0.51 -15.69
CA ARG A 36 -12.33 0.14 -15.24
C ARG A 36 -11.97 -0.39 -13.86
N TYR A 37 -10.71 -0.21 -13.50
CA TYR A 37 -10.15 -0.52 -12.20
C TYR A 37 -9.80 0.78 -11.51
N ARG A 38 -10.34 0.97 -10.32
CA ARG A 38 -10.02 2.09 -9.45
C ARG A 38 -8.75 1.78 -8.67
N LEU A 39 -7.85 2.76 -8.64
CA LEU A 39 -6.60 2.65 -7.91
C LEU A 39 -6.90 2.76 -6.42
N ARG A 40 -6.74 1.65 -5.72
CA ARG A 40 -6.94 1.56 -4.28
C ARG A 40 -5.84 0.71 -3.66
N GLY A 41 -5.45 1.07 -2.44
CA GLY A 41 -4.41 0.37 -1.73
C GLY A 41 -4.40 0.71 -0.26
N SER A 42 -3.50 0.08 0.48
CA SER A 42 -3.24 0.37 1.87
C SER A 42 -1.75 0.49 2.14
N ILE A 43 -1.42 1.41 3.05
CA ILE A 43 -0.07 1.58 3.57
C ILE A 43 -0.12 1.15 5.03
N THR A 44 0.64 0.12 5.36
CA THR A 44 0.77 -0.41 6.72
C THR A 44 2.17 -0.15 7.24
N LYS A 45 2.28 0.31 8.48
CA LYS A 45 3.54 0.45 9.19
C LYS A 45 3.34 0.08 10.66
N LYS A 46 4.12 -0.90 11.12
CA LYS A 46 3.97 -1.48 12.46
C LYS A 46 2.52 -1.95 12.65
N ASP A 47 1.74 -1.23 13.46
CA ASP A 47 0.34 -1.53 13.79
C ASP A 47 -0.66 -0.53 13.20
N GLN A 48 -0.19 0.45 12.42
CA GLN A 48 -1.04 1.45 11.77
C GLN A 48 -1.24 1.07 10.30
N THR A 49 -2.50 1.00 9.88
CA THR A 49 -2.87 0.78 8.49
C THR A 49 -3.73 1.93 8.02
N ARG A 50 -3.34 2.56 6.92
CA ARG A 50 -4.12 3.61 6.26
C ARG A 50 -4.42 3.20 4.84
N SER A 51 -5.70 2.97 4.59
CA SER A 51 -6.24 2.75 3.26
C SER A 51 -6.30 4.08 2.51
N PHE A 52 -6.00 4.06 1.22
CA PHE A 52 -6.17 5.20 0.32
C PHE A 52 -6.86 4.74 -0.95
N SER A 53 -7.66 5.63 -1.52
CA SER A 53 -8.28 5.44 -2.83
C SER A 53 -7.99 6.67 -3.67
N LEU A 54 -7.70 6.46 -4.94
CA LEU A 54 -7.54 7.52 -5.90
C LEU A 54 -8.80 7.57 -6.78
N VAL A 55 -9.10 8.78 -7.25
CA VAL A 55 -10.19 9.01 -8.23
C VAL A 55 -9.77 8.51 -9.62
N ASP A 56 -8.47 8.32 -9.83
CA ASP A 56 -7.91 7.76 -11.05
C ASP A 56 -8.38 6.31 -11.27
N THR A 57 -8.82 6.02 -12.49
CA THR A 57 -9.27 4.69 -12.93
C THR A 57 -8.59 4.29 -14.23
N VAL A 58 -8.21 3.03 -14.36
CA VAL A 58 -7.50 2.48 -15.53
C VAL A 58 -8.22 1.27 -16.09
N THR A 59 -8.00 0.93 -17.36
CA THR A 59 -8.66 -0.20 -18.02
C THR A 59 -7.93 -1.53 -17.80
N ALA A 60 -6.66 -1.49 -17.38
CA ALA A 60 -5.84 -2.66 -17.16
C ALA A 60 -5.48 -2.84 -15.68
N GLU A 61 -5.70 -4.04 -15.15
CA GLU A 61 -5.43 -4.39 -13.76
C GLU A 61 -3.94 -4.26 -13.40
N GLU A 62 -3.04 -4.77 -14.24
CA GLU A 62 -1.59 -4.66 -14.03
C GLU A 62 -1.14 -3.19 -13.94
N THR A 63 -1.70 -2.35 -14.80
CA THR A 63 -1.44 -0.90 -14.78
C THR A 63 -1.97 -0.27 -13.48
N CYS A 64 -3.12 -0.74 -12.98
CA CYS A 64 -3.70 -0.29 -11.72
C CYS A 64 -2.76 -0.59 -10.54
N VAL A 65 -2.23 -1.81 -10.49
CA VAL A 65 -1.28 -2.25 -9.45
C VAL A 65 -0.01 -1.40 -9.51
N GLN A 66 0.62 -1.27 -10.69
CA GLN A 66 1.86 -0.48 -10.82
C GLN A 66 1.68 1.00 -10.44
N LEU A 67 0.59 1.63 -10.90
CA LEU A 67 0.31 3.03 -10.56
C LEU A 67 0.00 3.19 -9.08
N THR A 68 -0.75 2.26 -8.48
CA THR A 68 -1.05 2.28 -7.04
C THR A 68 0.24 2.23 -6.23
N HIS A 69 1.18 1.35 -6.57
CA HIS A 69 2.49 1.32 -5.91
C HIS A 69 3.28 2.60 -6.12
N LYS A 70 3.32 3.14 -7.34
CA LYS A 70 4.04 4.38 -7.64
C LYS A 70 3.46 5.57 -6.85
N ARG A 71 2.14 5.68 -6.78
CA ARG A 71 1.43 6.71 -6.01
C ARG A 71 1.67 6.54 -4.51
N ALA A 72 1.58 5.33 -3.98
CA ALA A 72 1.87 5.06 -2.58
C ALA A 72 3.31 5.44 -2.19
N LYS A 73 4.29 5.12 -3.06
CA LYS A 73 5.70 5.53 -2.86
C LYS A 73 5.82 7.05 -2.80
N LEU A 74 5.20 7.77 -3.74
CA LEU A 74 5.17 9.24 -3.73
C LEU A 74 4.50 9.79 -2.47
N PHE A 75 3.39 9.21 -2.03
CA PHE A 75 2.73 9.59 -0.77
C PHE A 75 3.69 9.45 0.41
N ILE A 76 4.40 8.32 0.50
CA ILE A 76 5.42 8.08 1.53
C ILE A 76 6.58 9.06 1.40
N ASP A 77 7.00 9.40 0.19
CA ASP A 77 8.09 10.36 -0.02
C ASP A 77 7.69 11.79 0.38
N HIS A 78 6.43 12.18 0.16
CA HIS A 78 5.93 13.52 0.49
C HIS A 78 5.51 13.69 1.95
N ARG A 79 4.85 12.68 2.54
CA ARG A 79 4.26 12.75 3.88
C ARG A 79 5.02 11.94 4.91
N GLY A 80 5.73 10.89 4.50
CA GLY A 80 6.48 10.03 5.41
C GLY A 80 5.60 9.44 6.52
N GLU A 81 5.95 9.74 7.77
CA GLU A 81 5.18 9.29 8.95
C GLU A 81 3.89 10.09 9.18
N GLU A 82 3.76 11.28 8.59
CA GLU A 82 2.54 12.10 8.68
C GLU A 82 1.33 11.45 8.00
N ILE A 83 1.54 10.36 7.26
CA ILE A 83 0.47 9.53 6.73
C ILE A 83 -0.37 8.93 7.86
N PHE A 84 0.09 8.85 9.10
CA PHE A 84 -0.71 8.24 10.18
C PHE A 84 -1.10 9.20 11.30
N ILE A 85 -0.83 10.49 11.13
CA ILE A 85 -1.16 11.56 12.09
C ILE A 85 -2.52 12.16 11.75
#